data_AF-A0A848HLB3-F1
#
_entry.id   AF-A0A848HLB3-F1
#
_cell.length_a   1.000
_cell.length_b   1.000
_cell.length_c   1.000
_cell.angle_alpha   90.00
_cell.angle_beta   90.00
_cell.angle_gamma   90.00
#
_symmetry.space_group_name_H-M   'P 1'
#
loop_
_entity.id
_entity.type
_entity.pdbx_description
1 polymer ?
#
loop_
_entity_poly.entity_id
_entity_poly.type
_entity_poly.pdbx_seq_one_letter_code
_entity_poly.pdbx_strand_id
1 'polypeptide(L)'
;MKDSARDDEFEPDMPPPGDAEYLLKHFWQVGPTLGDESINNTELRNYQENEGITLSPWECKTLRRLSIEYLNESHKATKRDCPPPFADSTDAARLKQAEILRNLDTFLG
;
A
#
# COMPACT_ATOMS: atom_id res chain seq x y z
N MET A 1 26.71 2.48 0.29
CA MET A 1 26.25 1.72 1.48
C MET A 1 24.73 1.90 1.49
N LYS A 2 23.95 0.83 1.32
CA LYS A 2 22.52 0.87 0.91
C LYS A 2 21.62 1.59 1.92
N ASP A 3 20.59 2.29 1.44
CA ASP A 3 19.48 2.83 2.22
C ASP A 3 18.53 1.67 2.54
N SER A 4 18.33 1.35 3.82
CA SER A 4 17.47 0.23 4.24
C SER A 4 15.97 0.49 4.07
N ALA A 5 15.56 1.73 3.75
CA ALA A 5 14.21 2.04 3.26
C ALA A 5 14.02 1.73 1.76
N ARG A 6 15.12 1.43 1.05
CA ARG A 6 15.15 0.97 -0.34
C ARG A 6 15.58 -0.51 -0.42
N ASP A 7 15.68 -1.20 0.70
CA ASP A 7 15.84 -2.65 0.69
C ASP A 7 14.48 -3.28 0.42
N ASP A 8 14.44 -4.15 -0.58
CA ASP A 8 13.23 -4.89 -0.98
C ASP A 8 12.66 -5.78 0.15
N GLU A 9 13.42 -5.97 1.24
CA GLU A 9 13.03 -6.72 2.45
C GLU A 9 12.39 -5.86 3.55
N PHE A 10 12.27 -4.53 3.37
CA PHE A 10 11.58 -3.70 4.36
C PHE A 10 10.07 -3.89 4.30
N GLU A 11 9.54 -4.66 5.25
CA GLU A 11 8.10 -4.73 5.51
C GLU A 11 7.71 -3.70 6.58
N PRO A 12 6.91 -2.67 6.25
CA PRO A 12 6.40 -1.74 7.25
C PRO A 12 5.45 -2.47 8.22
N ASP A 13 5.48 -2.07 9.49
CA ASP A 13 4.51 -2.53 10.49
C ASP A 13 3.11 -2.03 10.12
N MET A 14 2.33 -2.90 9.47
CA MET A 14 0.98 -2.63 8.99
C MET A 14 -0.04 -2.94 10.09
N PRO A 15 -1.08 -2.12 10.27
CA PRO A 15 -2.14 -2.45 11.21
C PRO A 15 -2.82 -3.77 10.81
N PRO A 16 -3.22 -4.62 11.78
CA PRO A 16 -3.87 -5.88 11.47
C PRO A 16 -5.21 -5.61 10.74
N PRO A 17 -5.51 -6.34 9.65
CA PRO A 17 -6.72 -6.12 8.86
C PRO A 17 -8.01 -6.57 9.55
N GLY A 18 -7.91 -7.30 10.67
CA GLY A 18 -9.04 -7.77 11.46
C GLY A 18 -9.95 -8.73 10.68
N ASP A 19 -11.23 -8.76 11.03
CA ASP A 19 -12.23 -9.68 10.45
C ASP A 19 -12.46 -9.46 8.94
N ALA A 20 -12.01 -8.33 8.38
CA ALA A 20 -12.17 -7.97 6.98
C ALA A 20 -10.95 -8.35 6.11
N GLU A 21 -10.00 -9.12 6.62
CA GLU A 21 -8.79 -9.54 5.89
C GLU A 21 -9.09 -10.22 4.54
N TYR A 22 -10.19 -10.97 4.46
CA TYR A 22 -10.61 -11.63 3.22
C TYR A 22 -10.85 -10.64 2.07
N LEU A 23 -11.18 -9.37 2.36
CA LEU A 23 -11.32 -8.34 1.34
C LEU A 23 -9.99 -7.97 0.69
N LEU A 24 -8.87 -8.04 1.43
CA LEU A 24 -7.56 -7.83 0.84
C LEU A 24 -7.24 -8.93 -0.16
N LYS A 25 -7.60 -10.18 0.14
CA LYS A 25 -7.46 -11.28 -0.81
C LYS A 25 -8.26 -11.01 -2.10
N HIS A 26 -9.52 -10.61 -1.98
CA HIS A 26 -10.32 -10.26 -3.16
C HIS A 26 -9.73 -9.05 -3.91
N PHE A 27 -9.24 -8.05 -3.20
CA PHE A 27 -8.61 -6.86 -3.76
C PHE A 27 -7.38 -7.19 -4.62
N TRP A 28 -6.52 -8.10 -4.15
CA TRP A 28 -5.36 -8.55 -4.92
C TRP A 28 -5.73 -9.49 -6.07
N GLN A 29 -6.79 -10.28 -5.95
CA GLN A 29 -7.27 -11.17 -7.01
C GLN A 29 -7.91 -10.41 -8.17
N VAL A 30 -8.74 -9.40 -7.89
CA VAL A 30 -9.32 -8.56 -8.95
C VAL A 30 -8.28 -7.63 -9.58
N GLY A 31 -7.23 -7.29 -8.81
CA GLY A 31 -6.19 -6.33 -9.19
C GLY A 31 -6.51 -4.94 -8.64
N PRO A 32 -5.55 -4.29 -7.95
CA PRO A 32 -5.80 -3.05 -7.22
C PRO A 32 -6.11 -1.84 -8.13
N THR A 33 -5.69 -1.88 -9.39
CA THR A 33 -5.94 -0.84 -10.41
C THR A 33 -6.17 -1.46 -11.78
N LEU A 34 -6.87 -0.73 -12.66
CA LEU A 34 -6.89 -0.96 -14.10
C LEU A 34 -5.98 0.07 -14.77
N GLY A 35 -4.68 -0.24 -14.85
CA GLY A 35 -3.69 0.74 -15.30
C GLY A 35 -3.67 1.94 -14.37
N ASP A 36 -4.03 3.12 -14.90
CA ASP A 36 -4.09 4.39 -14.16
C ASP A 36 -5.49 4.72 -13.62
N GLU A 37 -6.40 3.75 -13.60
CA GLU A 37 -7.77 3.92 -13.13
C GLU A 37 -8.07 3.00 -11.94
N SER A 38 -8.96 3.45 -11.06
CA SER A 38 -9.48 2.64 -9.96
C SER A 38 -10.48 1.60 -10.46
N ILE A 39 -10.60 0.48 -9.73
CA ILE A 39 -11.61 -0.55 -9.97
C ILE A 39 -13.01 0.10 -9.96
N ASN A 40 -13.83 -0.26 -10.94
CA ASN A 40 -15.22 0.20 -11.06
C ASN A 40 -16.22 -0.94 -10.79
N ASN A 41 -17.52 -0.62 -10.78
CA ASN A 41 -18.55 -1.62 -10.49
C ASN A 41 -18.70 -2.69 -11.59
N THR A 42 -18.35 -2.38 -12.83
CA THR A 42 -18.39 -3.34 -13.94
C THR A 42 -17.34 -4.42 -13.72
N GLU A 43 -16.11 -4.04 -13.34
CA GLU A 43 -15.06 -5.00 -13.02
C GLU A 43 -15.41 -5.87 -11.82
N LEU A 44 -15.98 -5.27 -10.76
CA LEU A 44 -16.44 -6.06 -9.60
C LEU A 44 -17.60 -6.99 -9.94
N ARG A 45 -18.47 -6.63 -10.90
CA ARG A 45 -19.51 -7.53 -11.39
C ARG A 45 -18.91 -8.70 -12.15
N ASN A 46 -18.01 -8.42 -13.09
CA ASN A 46 -17.33 -9.44 -13.88
C ASN A 46 -16.52 -10.38 -12.98
N TYR A 47 -15.83 -9.84 -11.98
CA TYR A 47 -15.09 -10.62 -10.99
C TYR A 47 -16.00 -11.57 -10.19
N GLN A 48 -17.14 -11.07 -9.70
CA GLN A 48 -18.13 -11.91 -9.01
C GLN A 48 -18.67 -13.03 -9.90
N GLU A 49 -18.94 -12.73 -11.17
CA GLU A 49 -19.44 -13.71 -12.15
C GLU A 49 -18.37 -14.77 -12.51
N ASN A 50 -17.12 -14.36 -12.68
CA ASN A 50 -16.01 -15.26 -13.03
C ASN A 50 -15.61 -16.20 -11.88
N GLU A 51 -15.54 -15.67 -10.66
CA GLU A 51 -15.11 -16.43 -9.48
C GLU A 51 -16.27 -17.15 -8.78
N GLY A 52 -17.52 -16.88 -9.19
CA GLY A 52 -18.72 -17.45 -8.57
C GLY A 52 -18.93 -16.99 -7.13
N ILE A 53 -18.50 -15.76 -6.80
CA ILE A 53 -18.66 -15.17 -5.46
C ILE A 53 -19.78 -14.12 -5.44
N THR A 54 -20.25 -13.76 -4.26
CA THR A 54 -21.20 -12.65 -4.07
C THR A 54 -20.66 -11.70 -3.02
N LEU A 55 -20.32 -10.48 -3.46
CA LEU A 55 -19.88 -9.40 -2.61
C LEU A 55 -21.08 -8.55 -2.22
N SER A 56 -21.15 -8.20 -0.95
CA SER A 56 -22.20 -7.31 -0.46
C SER A 56 -21.98 -5.86 -0.93
N PRO A 57 -23.00 -4.99 -0.83
CA PRO A 57 -22.87 -3.59 -1.27
C PRO A 57 -21.78 -2.82 -0.53
N TRP A 58 -21.50 -3.14 0.73
CA TRP A 58 -20.45 -2.46 1.50
C TRP A 58 -19.07 -2.97 1.08
N GLU A 59 -18.91 -4.26 0.79
CA GLU A 59 -17.65 -4.86 0.33
C GLU A 59 -17.25 -4.29 -1.03
N CYS A 60 -18.20 -4.19 -1.97
CA CYS A 60 -17.98 -3.54 -3.26
C CYS A 60 -17.51 -2.08 -3.09
N LYS A 61 -18.13 -1.33 -2.16
CA LYS A 61 -17.71 0.05 -1.86
C LYS A 61 -16.32 0.10 -1.25
N THR A 62 -16.00 -0.82 -0.34
CA THR A 62 -14.70 -0.91 0.32
C THR A 62 -13.59 -1.22 -0.68
N LEU A 63 -13.77 -2.21 -1.56
CA LEU A 63 -12.78 -2.56 -2.59
C LEU A 63 -12.50 -1.39 -3.53
N ARG A 64 -13.54 -0.68 -3.97
CA ARG A 64 -13.38 0.52 -4.80
C ARG A 64 -12.64 1.64 -4.06
N ARG A 65 -12.97 1.85 -2.79
CA ARG A 65 -12.25 2.84 -1.97
C ARG A 65 -10.78 2.46 -1.83
N LEU A 66 -10.47 1.21 -1.53
CA LEU A 66 -9.10 0.71 -1.44
C LEU A 66 -8.34 0.92 -2.75
N SER A 67 -8.99 0.70 -3.89
CA SER A 67 -8.39 0.95 -5.21
C SER A 67 -8.02 2.41 -5.42
N ILE A 68 -8.92 3.34 -5.06
CA ILE A 68 -8.67 4.78 -5.15
C ILE A 68 -7.50 5.19 -4.26
N GLU A 69 -7.50 4.75 -2.99
CA GLU A 69 -6.42 5.07 -2.05
C GLU A 69 -5.08 4.50 -2.54
N TYR A 70 -5.07 3.26 -3.04
CA TYR A 70 -3.89 2.62 -3.59
C TYR A 70 -3.33 3.38 -4.81
N LEU A 71 -4.19 3.77 -5.74
CA LEU A 71 -3.80 4.55 -6.93
C LEU A 71 -3.26 5.93 -6.55
N ASN A 72 -3.92 6.62 -5.62
CA ASN A 72 -3.43 7.90 -5.12
C ASN A 72 -2.05 7.77 -4.47
N GLU A 73 -1.84 6.72 -3.68
CA GLU A 73 -0.56 6.49 -3.02
C GLU A 73 0.54 6.06 -3.99
N SER A 74 0.22 5.23 -4.99
CA SER A 74 1.16 4.85 -6.04
C SER A 74 1.63 6.08 -6.84
N HIS A 75 0.73 7.02 -7.12
CA HIS A 75 1.08 8.30 -7.76
C HIS A 75 2.00 9.15 -6.87
N LYS A 76 1.71 9.26 -5.58
CA LYS A 76 2.58 10.01 -4.65
C LYS A 76 3.97 9.38 -4.55
N ALA A 77 4.03 8.05 -4.47
CA ALA A 77 5.26 7.27 -4.35
C ALA A 77 6.21 7.43 -5.55
N THR A 78 5.73 7.92 -6.70
CA THR A 78 6.61 8.27 -7.85
C THR A 78 7.58 9.40 -7.53
N LYS A 79 7.28 10.25 -6.53
CA LYS A 79 8.18 11.32 -6.10
C LYS A 79 9.34 10.71 -5.30
N ARG A 80 10.57 11.08 -5.67
CA ARG A 80 11.80 10.57 -5.04
C ARG A 80 11.82 10.70 -3.52
N ASP A 81 11.26 11.79 -3.00
CA ASP A 81 11.29 12.14 -1.57
C ASP A 81 9.91 11.87 -0.90
N CYS A 82 9.09 10.98 -1.47
CA CYS A 82 7.82 10.58 -0.86
C CYS A 82 8.06 9.70 0.37
N PRO A 83 7.64 10.10 1.57
CA PRO A 83 7.73 9.24 2.75
C PRO A 83 6.74 8.07 2.62
N PRO A 84 7.03 6.91 3.24
CA PRO A 84 6.08 5.81 3.29
C PRO A 84 4.82 6.18 4.09
N PRO A 85 3.64 5.66 3.73
CA PRO A 85 2.35 6.04 4.34
C PRO A 85 2.23 5.72 5.84
N PHE A 86 3.12 4.88 6.38
CA PHE A 86 3.22 4.54 7.81
C PHE A 86 4.58 4.93 8.39
N ALA A 87 5.15 6.06 7.94
CA ALA A 87 6.46 6.53 8.38
C ALA A 87 6.60 6.76 9.90
N ASP A 88 5.48 6.87 10.61
CA ASP A 88 5.42 7.03 12.07
C ASP A 88 5.41 5.70 12.83
N SER A 89 5.41 4.56 12.14
CA SER A 89 5.61 3.25 12.77
C SER A 89 6.99 3.19 13.43
N THR A 90 7.13 2.44 14.53
CA THR A 90 8.38 2.42 15.29
C THR A 90 9.59 1.98 14.46
N ASP A 91 9.37 1.18 13.41
CA ASP A 91 10.38 0.75 12.46
C ASP A 91 10.75 1.86 11.46
N ALA A 92 9.77 2.59 10.92
CA ALA A 92 10.02 3.69 9.99
C ALA A 92 10.67 4.92 10.68
N ALA A 93 10.31 5.20 11.93
CA ALA A 93 10.98 6.20 12.75
C ALA A 93 12.45 5.82 13.03
N ARG A 94 12.74 4.54 13.32
CA ARG A 94 14.10 4.02 13.50
C ARG A 94 14.96 4.20 12.25
N LEU A 95 14.40 3.95 11.07
CA LEU A 95 15.10 4.13 9.79
C LEU A 95 15.45 5.59 9.52
N LYS A 96 14.50 6.50 9.72
CA LYS A 96 14.74 7.95 9.59
C LYS A 96 15.85 8.43 10.51
N GLN A 97 15.91 7.89 11.73
CA GLN A 97 16.93 8.24 12.72
C GLN A 97 18.31 7.67 12.34
N ALA A 98 18.36 6.46 11.79
CA ALA A 98 19.60 5.87 11.25
C ALA A 98 20.14 6.66 10.06
N GLU A 99 19.27 7.16 9.18
CA GLU A 99 19.63 7.99 8.03
C GLU A 99 20.22 9.35 8.47
N ILE A 100 19.61 9.99 9.48
CA ILE A 100 20.12 11.24 10.06
C ILE A 100 21.52 11.05 10.66
N LEU A 101 21.73 9.97 11.42
CA LEU A 101 23.03 9.66 12.03
C LEU A 101 24.12 9.43 10.97
N ARG A 102 23.78 8.73 9.89
CA ARG A 102 24.70 8.48 8.77
C ARG A 102 25.11 9.76 8.04
N ASN A 103 24.16 10.67 7.84
CA ASN A 103 24.42 11.98 7.22
C ASN A 103 25.27 12.88 8.12
N LEU A 104 25.10 12.80 9.44
CA LEU A 104 25.94 13.51 10.40
C LEU A 104 27.39 12.98 10.40
N ASP A 105 27.58 11.66 10.40
CA ASP A 105 28.93 11.06 10.34
C ASP A 105 29.65 11.41 9.02
N THR A 106 28.92 11.47 7.91
CA THR A 106 29.48 11.87 6.60
C THR A 106 29.84 13.35 6.53
N PHE A 107 29.17 14.19 7.33
CA PHE A 107 29.40 15.64 7.36
C PHE A 107 30.50 16.06 8.34
N LEU A 108 30.71 15.26 9.40
CA LEU A 108 31.66 15.57 10.49
C LEU A 108 32.96 14.76 10.43
N GLY A 109 33.05 13.74 9.57
CA GLY A 109 34.27 12.97 9.29
C GLY A 109 34.96 13.42 8.00
#